data_AF-A0A2V6G7V1-F1
#
_entry.id   AF-A0A2V6G7V1-F1
#
_cell.length_a   1.000
_cell.length_b   1.000
_cell.length_c   1.000
_cell.angle_alpha   90.00
_cell.angle_beta   90.00
_cell.angle_gamma   90.00
#
_symmetry.space_group_name_H-M   'P 1'
#
loop_
_entity.id
_entity.type
_entity.pdbx_description
1 polymer ?
#
loop_
_entity_poly.entity_id
_entity_poly.type
_entity_poly.pdbx_seq_one_letter_code
_entity_poly.pdbx_strand_id
1 'polypeptide(L)'
;MIRAIALPVMFLTSAMMALAADQSSNSDEPGEFDIEPPILKQNLSDELAEAGTPGGDVARCEKKLERAKRNAAGAERLWKIGVLAKVEVEQRALKAIKCEAELASARVAQAKGTVAEQGSRVTSGEATKQELEVAKTALAQLIEAEQKAVAKRESAELEFAEANLRRQQRLLTLGSAHKSDVTNAEEKLAELKGPKN
;
A
#
# COMPACT_ATOMS: atom_id res chain seq x y z
N MET A 1 -29.30 -21.34 55.54
CA MET A 1 -29.22 -20.53 54.30
C MET A 1 -28.95 -21.50 53.15
N ILE A 2 -30.01 -22.11 52.58
CA ILE A 2 -30.53 -21.89 51.20
C ILE A 2 -29.39 -22.03 50.17
N ARG A 3 -29.12 -23.22 49.62
CA ARG A 3 -29.78 -24.02 48.54
C ARG A 3 -28.85 -24.05 47.32
N ALA A 4 -28.47 -25.26 46.92
CA ALA A 4 -27.77 -25.57 45.68
C ALA A 4 -28.57 -25.10 44.46
N ILE A 5 -27.86 -24.59 43.45
CA ILE A 5 -28.39 -24.37 42.10
C ILE A 5 -27.44 -25.09 41.14
N ALA A 6 -27.90 -26.23 40.67
CA ALA A 6 -27.42 -26.90 39.47
C ALA A 6 -27.90 -26.13 38.23
N LEU A 7 -27.11 -26.08 37.16
CA LEU A 7 -27.51 -25.81 35.77
C LEU A 7 -26.32 -26.18 34.85
N PRO A 8 -26.52 -26.49 33.56
CA PRO A 8 -26.27 -27.84 33.05
C PRO A 8 -25.21 -27.91 31.94
N VAL A 9 -24.77 -29.14 31.70
CA VAL A 9 -24.02 -29.62 30.54
C VAL A 9 -24.73 -29.26 29.23
N MET A 10 -24.00 -28.66 28.28
CA MET A 10 -24.27 -28.82 26.85
C MET A 10 -22.96 -28.99 26.08
N PHE A 11 -22.62 -30.25 25.83
CA PHE A 11 -21.75 -30.64 24.73
C PHE A 11 -22.54 -30.46 23.43
N LEU A 12 -22.13 -29.53 22.58
CA LEU A 12 -22.70 -29.41 21.23
C LEU A 12 -21.93 -30.35 20.29
N THR A 13 -22.35 -31.61 20.26
CA THR A 13 -22.07 -32.55 19.18
C THR A 13 -23.02 -32.27 18.03
N SER A 14 -22.52 -31.92 16.83
CA SER A 14 -23.33 -31.95 15.61
C SER A 14 -22.63 -32.76 14.52
N ALA A 15 -23.03 -34.03 14.49
CA ALA A 15 -23.13 -35.00 13.40
C ALA A 15 -22.33 -34.77 12.11
N MET A 16 -21.42 -35.72 11.83
CA MET A 16 -21.16 -36.18 10.46
C MET A 16 -22.45 -36.82 9.92
N MET A 17 -23.03 -36.25 8.86
CA MET A 17 -24.01 -36.97 8.04
C MET A 17 -23.27 -37.59 6.87
N ALA A 18 -22.91 -38.86 7.04
CA ALA A 18 -22.83 -39.79 5.94
C ALA A 18 -24.27 -40.25 5.67
N LEU A 19 -24.81 -39.90 4.49
CA LEU A 19 -25.99 -40.57 3.97
C LEU A 19 -25.65 -41.11 2.58
N ALA A 20 -25.32 -42.39 2.56
CA ALA A 20 -25.35 -43.20 1.37
C ALA A 20 -26.83 -43.40 0.97
N ALA A 21 -27.13 -43.08 -0.28
CA ALA A 21 -28.25 -43.65 -1.01
C ALA A 21 -27.71 -44.06 -2.38
N ASP A 22 -27.28 -45.32 -2.45
CA ASP A 22 -27.14 -46.07 -3.68
C ASP A 22 -28.55 -46.51 -4.11
N GLN A 23 -29.00 -46.12 -5.32
CA GLN A 23 -29.77 -46.97 -6.25
C GLN A 23 -29.73 -46.40 -7.68
N SER A 24 -28.90 -47.04 -8.52
CA SER A 24 -29.22 -47.53 -9.88
C SER A 24 -29.72 -46.55 -10.97
N SER A 25 -28.86 -46.24 -11.96
CA SER A 25 -28.90 -46.87 -13.31
C SER A 25 -27.78 -46.32 -14.21
N ASN A 26 -27.11 -47.22 -14.92
CA ASN A 26 -25.89 -47.01 -15.74
C ASN A 26 -26.02 -45.96 -16.87
N SER A 27 -24.98 -45.14 -17.06
CA SER A 27 -24.27 -44.99 -18.36
C SER A 27 -23.01 -44.12 -18.19
N ASP A 28 -21.90 -44.64 -18.72
CA ASP A 28 -20.56 -44.06 -18.76
C ASP A 28 -20.48 -42.65 -19.36
N GLU A 29 -19.74 -41.75 -18.71
CA GLU A 29 -18.66 -40.91 -19.30
C GLU A 29 -18.06 -39.99 -18.21
N PRO A 30 -16.72 -39.95 -18.03
CA PRO A 30 -16.08 -39.05 -17.07
C PRO A 30 -16.09 -37.62 -17.63
N GLY A 31 -17.06 -36.82 -17.21
CA GLY A 31 -17.08 -35.38 -17.47
C GLY A 31 -15.85 -34.72 -16.86
N GLU A 32 -14.94 -34.30 -17.73
CA GLU A 32 -13.79 -33.45 -17.50
C GLU A 32 -14.15 -32.29 -16.54
N PHE A 33 -13.63 -32.32 -15.32
CA PHE A 33 -13.75 -31.21 -14.36
C PHE A 33 -12.77 -30.09 -14.76
N ASP A 34 -12.92 -29.56 -15.97
CA ASP A 34 -12.30 -28.30 -16.40
C ASP A 34 -13.14 -27.11 -15.87
N ILE A 35 -13.23 -27.00 -14.54
CA ILE A 35 -13.70 -25.76 -13.93
C ILE A 35 -12.45 -24.91 -13.71
N GLU A 36 -12.03 -24.19 -14.76
CA GLU A 36 -10.98 -23.19 -14.66
C GLU A 36 -11.39 -22.16 -13.59
N PRO A 37 -10.63 -22.00 -12.49
CA PRO A 37 -11.00 -21.07 -11.44
C PRO A 37 -11.08 -19.67 -12.03
N PRO A 38 -12.14 -18.88 -11.73
CA PRO A 38 -12.31 -17.56 -12.32
C PRO A 38 -11.10 -16.69 -11.99
N ILE A 39 -10.38 -16.27 -13.04
CA ILE A 39 -9.21 -15.40 -12.92
C ILE A 39 -9.65 -14.12 -12.18
N LEU A 40 -9.03 -13.85 -11.02
CA LEU A 40 -9.27 -12.64 -10.22
C LEU A 40 -8.74 -11.39 -10.94
N LYS A 41 -9.49 -10.92 -11.96
CA LYS A 41 -9.15 -9.74 -12.77
C LYS A 41 -9.03 -8.44 -11.97
N GLN A 42 -9.54 -8.41 -10.74
CA GLN A 42 -9.63 -7.21 -9.89
C GLN A 42 -8.29 -6.58 -9.52
N ASN A 43 -7.16 -7.30 -9.62
CA ASN A 43 -5.83 -6.74 -9.32
C ASN A 43 -5.08 -6.18 -10.53
N LEU A 44 -5.54 -6.45 -11.77
CA LEU A 44 -4.87 -6.03 -13.00
C LEU A 44 -5.48 -4.77 -13.62
N SER A 45 -6.75 -4.48 -13.34
CA SER A 45 -7.47 -3.37 -13.99
C SER A 45 -7.01 -1.96 -13.58
N ASP A 46 -6.27 -1.81 -12.47
CA ASP A 46 -5.76 -0.51 -12.00
C ASP A 46 -4.45 -0.09 -12.72
N GLU A 47 -3.80 -0.98 -13.46
CA GLU A 47 -2.60 -0.66 -14.23
C GLU A 47 -2.92 -0.13 -15.64
N LEU A 48 -4.14 -0.39 -16.13
CA LEU A 48 -4.61 -0.06 -17.48
C LEU A 48 -5.59 1.13 -17.55
N ALA A 49 -5.89 1.78 -16.43
CA ALA A 49 -6.75 2.97 -16.44
C ALA A 49 -5.99 4.20 -16.96
N GLU A 50 -6.13 4.45 -18.27
CA GLU A 50 -6.01 5.75 -18.96
C GLU A 50 -4.90 6.68 -18.45
N ALA A 51 -3.67 6.44 -18.89
CA ALA A 51 -2.61 7.44 -18.86
C ALA A 51 -2.98 8.56 -19.84
N GLY A 52 -3.37 9.74 -19.35
CA GLY A 52 -3.62 10.85 -20.26
C GLY A 52 -4.22 12.12 -19.68
N THR A 53 -4.82 12.09 -18.49
CA THR A 53 -5.34 13.32 -17.86
C THR A 53 -4.71 13.57 -16.49
N PRO A 54 -4.28 14.80 -16.19
CA PRO A 54 -3.68 15.14 -14.89
C PRO A 54 -4.63 14.91 -13.71
N GLY A 55 -5.95 14.91 -13.95
CA GLY A 55 -6.96 14.52 -12.95
C GLY A 55 -7.06 13.01 -12.71
N GLY A 56 -6.83 12.19 -13.74
CA GLY A 56 -6.76 10.73 -13.62
C GLY A 56 -5.56 10.27 -12.80
N ASP A 57 -4.43 10.97 -12.93
CA ASP A 57 -3.21 10.68 -12.18
C ASP A 57 -3.37 10.89 -10.66
N VAL A 58 -4.03 11.97 -10.24
CA VAL A 58 -4.31 12.23 -8.81
C VAL A 58 -5.23 11.16 -8.22
N ALA A 59 -6.33 10.84 -8.91
CA ALA A 59 -7.28 9.81 -8.45
C ALA A 59 -6.64 8.42 -8.36
N ARG A 60 -5.73 8.10 -9.29
CA ARG A 60 -4.94 6.87 -9.25
C ARG A 60 -3.98 6.85 -8.06
N CYS A 61 -3.28 7.94 -7.79
CA CYS A 61 -2.41 8.07 -6.61
C CYS A 61 -3.20 7.95 -5.30
N GLU A 62 -4.40 8.51 -5.22
CA GLU A 62 -5.30 8.37 -4.06
C GLU A 62 -5.71 6.92 -3.81
N LYS A 63 -6.14 6.19 -4.85
CA LYS A 63 -6.45 4.76 -4.74
C LYS A 63 -5.24 3.94 -4.28
N LYS A 64 -4.05 4.21 -4.84
CA LYS A 64 -2.79 3.56 -4.42
C LYS A 64 -2.47 3.84 -2.96
N LEU A 65 -2.64 5.09 -2.51
CA LEU A 65 -2.41 5.47 -1.13
C LEU A 65 -3.36 4.75 -0.17
N GLU A 66 -4.65 4.74 -0.48
CA GLU A 66 -5.66 4.03 0.32
C GLU A 66 -5.34 2.54 0.43
N ARG A 67 -4.96 1.91 -0.68
CA ARG A 67 -4.53 0.50 -0.68
C ARG A 67 -3.28 0.29 0.17
N ALA A 68 -2.28 1.16 0.05
CA ALA A 68 -1.05 1.08 0.83
C ALA A 68 -1.32 1.25 2.34
N LYS A 69 -2.19 2.19 2.72
CA LYS A 69 -2.63 2.40 4.11
C LYS A 69 -3.37 1.19 4.65
N ARG A 70 -4.32 0.62 3.91
CA ARG A 70 -5.03 -0.61 4.32
C ARG A 70 -4.10 -1.81 4.45
N ASN A 71 -3.07 -1.90 3.61
CA ASN A 71 -2.10 -2.99 3.69
C ASN A 71 -1.15 -2.82 4.89
N ALA A 72 -0.75 -1.59 5.20
CA ALA A 72 0.01 -1.27 6.40
C ALA A 72 -0.85 -1.46 7.67
N ALA A 73 -2.15 -1.16 7.59
CA ALA A 73 -3.10 -1.42 8.66
C ALA A 73 -3.19 -2.92 8.94
N GLY A 74 -3.00 -3.29 10.21
CA GLY A 74 -2.99 -4.70 10.63
C GLY A 74 -1.68 -5.46 10.36
N ALA A 75 -0.72 -4.89 9.62
CA ALA A 75 0.59 -5.52 9.42
C ALA A 75 1.33 -5.74 10.76
N GLU A 76 1.19 -4.81 11.71
CA GLU A 76 1.76 -4.96 13.05
C GLU A 76 1.15 -6.15 13.81
N ARG A 77 -0.17 -6.36 13.71
CA ARG A 77 -0.85 -7.52 14.31
C ARG A 77 -0.31 -8.80 13.71
N LEU A 78 -0.16 -8.85 12.39
CA LEU A 78 0.36 -10.02 11.67
C LEU A 78 1.82 -10.34 12.05
N TRP A 79 2.65 -9.34 12.31
CA TRP A 79 3.99 -9.55 12.86
C TRP A 79 3.97 -10.09 14.29
N LYS A 80 3.11 -9.55 15.16
CA LYS A 80 2.99 -10.02 16.56
C LYS A 80 2.59 -11.48 16.67
N ILE A 81 1.74 -11.97 15.76
CA ILE A 81 1.34 -13.39 15.71
C ILE A 81 2.30 -14.27 14.89
N GLY A 82 3.41 -13.71 14.38
CA GLY A 82 4.44 -14.45 13.65
C GLY A 82 4.12 -14.77 12.19
N VAL A 83 3.06 -14.18 11.60
CA VAL A 83 2.68 -14.41 10.20
C VAL A 83 3.57 -13.61 9.25
N LEU A 84 3.97 -12.39 9.61
CA LEU A 84 4.85 -11.55 8.80
C LEU A 84 6.20 -11.32 9.48
N ALA A 85 7.26 -11.25 8.68
CA ALA A 85 8.54 -10.75 9.17
C ALA A 85 8.47 -9.25 9.49
N LYS A 86 9.27 -8.80 10.46
CA LYS A 86 9.33 -7.38 10.85
C LYS A 86 9.68 -6.45 9.67
N VAL A 87 10.56 -6.91 8.78
CA VAL A 87 10.97 -6.17 7.57
C VAL A 87 9.78 -5.89 6.66
N GLU A 88 8.84 -6.81 6.53
CA GLU A 88 7.67 -6.64 5.68
C GLU A 88 6.70 -5.59 6.25
N VAL A 89 6.57 -5.52 7.58
CA VAL A 89 5.76 -4.48 8.24
C VAL A 89 6.35 -3.10 7.98
N GLU A 90 7.66 -2.96 8.19
CA GLU A 90 8.40 -1.73 7.93
C GLU A 90 8.28 -1.33 6.44
N GLN A 91 8.39 -2.29 5.51
CA GLN A 91 8.25 -2.04 4.07
C GLN A 91 6.83 -1.61 3.67
N ARG A 92 5.79 -2.19 4.27
CA ARG A 92 4.39 -1.77 4.04
C ARG A 92 4.14 -0.35 4.54
N ALA A 93 4.69 0.00 5.70
CA ALA A 93 4.63 1.36 6.22
C ALA A 93 5.37 2.35 5.29
N LEU A 94 6.59 2.00 4.86
CA LEU A 94 7.36 2.81 3.92
C LEU A 94 6.62 3.01 2.58
N LYS A 95 5.94 1.97 2.08
CA LYS A 95 5.14 2.06 0.86
C LYS A 95 4.00 3.06 0.99
N ALA A 96 3.33 3.14 2.13
CA ALA A 96 2.29 4.14 2.37
C ALA A 96 2.88 5.57 2.29
N ILE A 97 4.04 5.81 2.92
CA ILE A 97 4.72 7.11 2.90
C ILE A 97 5.16 7.49 1.47
N LYS A 98 5.67 6.53 0.69
CA LYS A 98 6.00 6.76 -0.73
C LYS A 98 4.79 7.19 -1.54
N CYS A 99 3.64 6.51 -1.37
CA CYS A 99 2.40 6.90 -2.04
C CYS A 99 1.88 8.28 -1.58
N GLU A 100 2.13 8.70 -0.33
CA GLU A 100 1.78 10.06 0.11
C GLU A 100 2.58 11.13 -0.65
N ALA A 101 3.89 10.91 -0.84
CA ALA A 101 4.74 11.80 -1.61
C ALA A 101 4.34 11.82 -3.10
N GLU A 102 4.03 10.67 -3.70
CA GLU A 102 3.55 10.56 -5.09
C GLU A 102 2.22 11.28 -5.31
N LEU A 103 1.31 11.24 -4.34
CA LEU A 103 0.05 11.98 -4.40
C LEU A 103 0.28 13.49 -4.30
N ALA A 104 1.19 13.92 -3.43
CA ALA A 104 1.50 15.34 -3.28
C ALA A 104 2.13 15.91 -4.57
N SER A 105 3.04 15.19 -5.20
CA SER A 105 3.63 15.60 -6.49
C SER A 105 2.61 15.61 -7.63
N ALA A 106 1.70 14.63 -7.68
CA ALA A 106 0.61 14.61 -8.65
C ALA A 106 -0.32 15.83 -8.49
N ARG A 107 -0.64 16.23 -7.26
CA ARG A 107 -1.44 17.43 -6.98
C ARG A 107 -0.73 18.72 -7.40
N VAL A 108 0.58 18.81 -7.19
CA VAL A 108 1.37 19.96 -7.66
C VAL A 108 1.41 20.02 -9.19
N ALA A 109 1.56 18.88 -9.86
CA ALA A 109 1.52 18.81 -11.32
C ALA A 109 0.16 19.26 -11.87
N GLN A 110 -0.94 18.80 -11.26
CA GLN A 110 -2.30 19.25 -11.62
C GLN A 110 -2.48 20.75 -11.39
N ALA A 111 -2.05 21.27 -10.23
CA ALA A 111 -2.18 22.68 -9.90
C ALA A 111 -1.37 23.58 -10.86
N LYS A 112 -0.16 23.16 -11.26
CA LYS A 112 0.63 23.84 -12.30
C LYS A 112 -0.14 23.94 -13.62
N GLY A 113 -0.83 22.87 -14.03
CA GLY A 113 -1.72 22.88 -15.19
C GLY A 113 -2.85 23.91 -15.06
N THR A 114 -3.54 23.92 -13.91
CA THR A 114 -4.64 24.88 -13.68
C THR A 114 -4.18 26.34 -13.66
N VAL A 115 -2.99 26.64 -13.13
CA VAL A 115 -2.43 27.99 -13.14
C VAL A 115 -2.07 28.42 -14.56
N ALA A 116 -1.55 27.51 -15.39
CA ALA A 116 -1.28 27.79 -16.80
C ALA A 116 -2.56 28.08 -17.58
N GLU A 117 -3.61 27.25 -17.40
CA GLU A 117 -4.92 27.44 -18.03
C GLU A 117 -5.57 28.77 -17.61
N GLN A 118 -5.54 29.10 -16.32
CA GLN A 118 -6.05 30.38 -15.83
C GLN A 118 -5.22 31.56 -16.35
N GLY A 119 -3.90 31.39 -16.50
CA GLY A 119 -3.03 32.35 -17.19
C GLY A 119 -3.55 32.68 -18.58
N SER A 120 -3.85 31.66 -19.39
CA SER A 120 -4.43 31.83 -20.72
C SER A 120 -5.80 32.51 -20.69
N ARG A 121 -6.68 32.13 -19.75
CA ARG A 121 -8.01 32.75 -19.59
C ARG A 121 -7.97 34.21 -19.16
N VAL A 122 -6.97 34.60 -18.37
CA VAL A 122 -6.76 36.02 -18.03
C VAL A 122 -6.29 36.80 -19.26
N THR A 123 -5.46 36.20 -20.12
CA THR A 123 -5.03 36.86 -21.37
C THR A 123 -6.15 36.98 -22.40
N SER A 124 -7.13 36.07 -22.42
CA SER A 124 -8.33 36.17 -23.25
C SER A 124 -9.43 37.05 -22.64
N GLY A 125 -9.23 37.56 -21.42
CA GLY A 125 -10.19 38.39 -20.68
C GLY A 125 -11.38 37.61 -20.09
N GLU A 126 -11.34 36.27 -20.12
CA GLU A 126 -12.38 35.38 -19.60
C GLU A 126 -12.27 35.14 -18.09
N ALA A 127 -11.09 35.36 -17.50
CA ALA A 127 -10.82 35.20 -16.07
C ALA A 127 -10.27 36.48 -15.45
N THR A 128 -10.50 36.65 -14.15
CA THR A 128 -10.00 37.82 -13.42
C THR A 128 -8.56 37.62 -12.95
N LYS A 129 -7.77 38.70 -12.87
CA LYS A 129 -6.43 38.65 -12.26
C LYS A 129 -6.47 38.12 -10.82
N GLN A 130 -7.58 38.35 -10.11
CA GLN A 130 -7.78 37.87 -8.75
C GLN A 130 -7.86 36.33 -8.68
N GLU A 131 -8.57 35.68 -9.61
CA GLU A 131 -8.65 34.21 -9.68
C GLU A 131 -7.29 33.56 -9.94
N LEU A 132 -6.48 34.18 -10.80
CA LEU A 132 -5.13 33.73 -11.08
C LEU A 132 -4.20 33.86 -9.86
N GLU A 133 -4.31 34.94 -9.09
CA GLU A 133 -3.56 35.07 -7.83
C GLU A 133 -4.02 34.06 -6.78
N VAL A 134 -5.33 33.76 -6.69
CA VAL A 134 -5.85 32.69 -5.82
C VAL A 134 -5.25 31.33 -6.22
N ALA A 135 -5.21 30.98 -7.51
CA ALA A 135 -4.62 29.72 -7.92
C ALA A 135 -3.10 29.64 -7.71
N LYS A 136 -2.37 30.76 -7.86
CA LYS A 136 -0.94 30.82 -7.52
C LYS A 136 -0.70 30.60 -6.02
N THR A 137 -1.51 31.21 -5.16
CA THR A 137 -1.38 30.99 -3.70
C THR A 137 -1.71 29.55 -3.31
N ALA A 138 -2.73 28.93 -3.93
CA ALA A 138 -3.04 27.51 -3.75
C ALA A 138 -1.89 26.60 -4.23
N LEU A 139 -1.27 26.92 -5.37
CA LEU A 139 -0.10 26.22 -5.88
C LEU A 139 1.08 26.31 -4.90
N ALA A 140 1.34 27.49 -4.32
CA ALA A 140 2.41 27.66 -3.33
C ALA A 140 2.20 26.77 -2.09
N GLN A 141 0.96 26.69 -1.59
CA GLN A 141 0.61 25.80 -0.47
C GLN A 141 0.80 24.31 -0.81
N LEU A 142 0.45 23.91 -2.04
CA LEU A 142 0.65 22.53 -2.51
C LEU A 142 2.13 22.20 -2.67
N ILE A 143 2.97 23.13 -3.12
CA ILE A 143 4.43 22.95 -3.17
C ILE A 143 5.00 22.76 -1.76
N GLU A 144 4.57 23.56 -0.79
CA GLU A 144 5.01 23.40 0.60
C GLU A 144 4.60 22.02 1.16
N ALA A 145 3.38 21.58 0.85
CA ALA A 145 2.90 20.24 1.24
C ALA A 145 3.69 19.11 0.56
N GLU A 146 4.04 19.26 -0.73
CA GLU A 146 4.89 18.33 -1.46
C GLU A 146 6.28 18.24 -0.83
N GLN A 147 6.92 19.37 -0.54
CA GLN A 147 8.24 19.39 0.12
C GLN A 147 8.21 18.68 1.46
N LYS A 148 7.17 18.89 2.28
CA LYS A 148 6.99 18.18 3.55
C LYS A 148 6.82 16.67 3.34
N ALA A 149 6.03 16.26 2.35
CA ALA A 149 5.80 14.85 2.05
C ALA A 149 7.06 14.16 1.51
N VAL A 150 7.83 14.85 0.66
CA VAL A 150 9.13 14.39 0.15
C VAL A 150 10.12 14.26 1.31
N ALA A 151 10.27 15.29 2.15
CA ALA A 151 11.15 15.22 3.31
C ALA A 151 10.80 14.05 4.26
N LYS A 152 9.50 13.82 4.49
CA LYS A 152 9.00 12.67 5.28
C LYS A 152 9.33 11.33 4.63
N ARG A 153 9.24 11.24 3.31
CA ARG A 153 9.64 10.03 2.56
C ARG A 153 11.14 9.79 2.71
N GLU A 154 11.96 10.81 2.56
CA GLU A 154 13.41 10.70 2.63
C GLU A 154 13.88 10.28 4.02
N SER A 155 13.31 10.88 5.08
CA SER A 155 13.61 10.47 6.46
C SER A 155 13.20 9.02 6.70
N ALA A 156 12.02 8.60 6.22
CA ALA A 156 11.55 7.22 6.36
C ALA A 156 12.41 6.21 5.57
N GLU A 157 12.91 6.57 4.39
CA GLU A 157 13.84 5.74 3.61
C GLU A 157 15.18 5.57 4.35
N LEU A 158 15.70 6.64 4.94
CA LEU A 158 16.92 6.59 5.77
C LEU A 158 16.75 5.73 7.01
N GLU A 159 15.66 5.92 7.76
CA GLU A 159 15.34 5.12 8.95
C GLU A 159 15.20 3.64 8.61
N PHE A 160 14.55 3.32 7.50
CA PHE A 160 14.41 1.95 7.00
C PHE A 160 15.77 1.33 6.65
N ALA A 161 16.63 2.07 5.94
CA ALA A 161 17.96 1.62 5.58
C ALA A 161 18.86 1.39 6.82
N GLU A 162 18.80 2.30 7.80
CA GLU A 162 19.51 2.14 9.08
C GLU A 162 19.02 0.93 9.88
N ALA A 163 17.71 0.73 9.95
CA ALA A 163 17.13 -0.44 10.60
C ALA A 163 17.56 -1.74 9.91
N ASN A 164 17.63 -1.75 8.58
CA ASN A 164 18.13 -2.89 7.82
C ASN A 164 19.62 -3.16 8.10
N LEU A 165 20.48 -2.13 8.07
CA LEU A 165 21.90 -2.29 8.39
C LEU A 165 22.11 -2.90 9.79
N ARG A 166 21.44 -2.35 10.81
CA ARG A 166 21.50 -2.88 12.19
C ARG A 166 21.06 -4.35 12.25
N ARG A 167 20.09 -4.75 11.43
CA ARG A 167 19.61 -6.14 11.36
C ARG A 167 20.63 -7.05 10.70
N GLN A 168 21.21 -6.65 9.57
CA GLN A 168 22.23 -7.44 8.87
C GLN A 168 23.48 -7.61 9.73
N GLN A 169 23.91 -6.57 10.45
CA GLN A 169 25.01 -6.67 11.42
C GLN A 169 24.70 -7.69 12.51
N ARG A 170 23.49 -7.69 13.08
CA ARG A 170 23.08 -8.70 14.07
C ARG A 170 23.06 -10.11 13.50
N LEU A 171 22.51 -10.30 12.30
CA LEU A 171 22.49 -11.61 11.66
C LEU A 171 23.91 -12.11 11.36
N LEU A 172 24.82 -11.22 10.96
CA LEU A 172 26.23 -11.55 10.78
C LEU A 172 26.88 -12.00 12.09
N THR A 173 26.63 -11.29 13.21
CA THR A 173 27.14 -11.70 14.53
C THR A 173 26.61 -13.05 15.00
N LEU A 174 25.40 -13.42 14.57
CA LEU A 174 24.79 -14.72 14.86
C LEU A 174 25.23 -15.82 13.88
N GLY A 175 26.04 -15.49 12.87
CA GLY A 175 26.48 -16.43 11.83
C GLY A 175 25.40 -16.80 10.81
N SER A 176 24.29 -16.06 10.77
CA SER A 176 23.14 -16.34 9.90
C SER A 176 23.03 -15.41 8.68
N ALA A 177 24.00 -14.52 8.47
CA ALA A 177 24.10 -13.66 7.28
C ALA A 177 25.55 -13.59 6.79
N HIS A 178 25.73 -13.11 5.57
CA HIS A 178 27.04 -12.96 4.93
C HIS A 178 27.57 -11.53 5.07
N LYS A 179 28.89 -11.36 4.94
CA LYS A 179 29.53 -10.04 4.92
C LYS A 179 28.99 -9.16 3.78
N SER A 180 28.68 -9.76 2.64
CA SER A 180 28.06 -9.10 1.49
C SER A 180 26.71 -8.45 1.84
N ASP A 181 25.92 -9.04 2.74
CA ASP A 181 24.61 -8.48 3.11
C ASP A 181 24.76 -7.17 3.89
N VAL A 182 25.80 -7.09 4.72
CA VAL A 182 26.15 -5.87 5.45
C VAL A 182 26.69 -4.82 4.48
N THR A 183 27.62 -5.18 3.59
CA THR A 183 28.17 -4.25 2.58
C THR A 183 27.07 -3.66 1.70
N ASN A 184 26.16 -4.49 1.19
CA ASN A 184 25.01 -4.04 0.39
C ASN A 184 24.09 -3.08 1.17
N ALA A 185 23.94 -3.28 2.50
CA ALA A 185 23.14 -2.40 3.34
C ALA A 185 23.85 -1.07 3.63
N GLU A 186 25.18 -1.08 3.77
CA GLU A 186 26.02 0.11 3.91
C GLU A 186 26.01 0.96 2.65
N GLU A 187 26.16 0.33 1.47
CA GLU A 187 26.10 0.99 0.17
C GLU A 187 24.75 1.70 -0.02
N LYS A 188 23.63 1.00 0.22
CA LYS A 188 22.29 1.61 0.13
C LYS A 188 22.10 2.78 1.09
N LEU A 189 22.66 2.70 2.30
CA LEU A 189 22.60 3.79 3.24
C LEU A 189 23.47 4.98 2.80
N ALA A 190 24.63 4.70 2.21
CA ALA A 190 25.51 5.72 1.66
C ALA A 190 24.87 6.41 0.44
N GLU A 191 24.20 5.67 -0.44
CA GLU A 191 23.44 6.22 -1.57
C GLU A 191 22.36 7.20 -1.10
N LEU A 192 21.60 6.83 -0.05
CA LEU A 192 20.53 7.68 0.48
C LEU A 192 21.05 8.92 1.23
N LYS A 193 22.26 8.85 1.81
CA LYS A 193 22.92 9.98 2.49
C LYS A 193 23.76 10.84 1.54
N GLY A 194 24.08 10.31 0.36
CA GLY A 194 24.83 11.00 -0.67
C GLY A 194 24.10 12.23 -1.22
N PRO A 195 24.83 13.15 -1.87
CA PRO A 195 24.20 14.28 -2.54
C PRO A 195 23.22 13.77 -3.60
N LYS A 196 21.97 14.26 -3.54
CA LYS A 196 20.98 14.03 -4.58
C LYS A 196 21.31 14.95 -5.75
N ASN A 197 21.78 14.36 -6.86
CA ASN A 197 21.99 15.06 -8.13
C ASN A 197 20.67 15.50 -8.75
#